data_AF-A0A661W839-F1
#
_entry.id   AF-A0A661W839-F1
#
_cell.length_a   1.000
_cell.length_b   1.000
_cell.length_c   1.000
_cell.angle_alpha   90.00
_cell.angle_beta   90.00
_cell.angle_gamma   90.00
#
_symmetry.space_group_name_H-M   'P 1'
#
loop_
_entity.id
_entity.type
_entity.pdbx_description
1 polymer ?
#
loop_
_entity_poly.entity_id
_entity_poly.type
_entity_poly.pdbx_seq_one_letter_code
_entity_poly.pdbx_strand_id
1 'polypeptide(L)' 'PRVVLRGVSVMGVPIPNAWLGGLKNVDLIGEFGDEQGFWSGFSQGVEDIRVEDGELRIKLKE' A
#
# COMPACT_ATOMS: atom_id res chain seq x y z
N PRO A 1 -0.03 -6.96 10.55
CA PRO A 1 -0.05 -7.11 9.08
C PRO A 1 1.07 -6.24 8.50
N ARG A 2 1.65 -6.61 7.36
CA ARG A 2 2.72 -5.83 6.71
C ARG A 2 2.29 -5.49 5.28
N VAL A 3 2.45 -4.22 4.91
CA VAL A 3 2.14 -3.73 3.56
C VAL A 3 3.45 -3.28 2.92
N VAL A 4 3.74 -3.82 1.73
CA VAL A 4 5.03 -3.62 1.07
C VAL A 4 4.83 -3.34 -0.41
N LEU A 5 5.46 -2.28 -0.92
CA LEU A 5 5.56 -2.06 -2.36
C LEU A 5 6.63 -2.98 -2.96
N ARG A 6 6.18 -3.94 -3.79
CA ARG A 6 7.06 -4.87 -4.53
C ARG A 6 7.28 -4.42 -5.97
N GLY A 7 6.21 -4.08 -6.67
CA GLY A 7 6.22 -3.59 -8.05
C GLY A 7 5.10 -2.59 -8.26
N VAL A 8 5.43 -1.46 -8.89
CA VAL A 8 4.49 -0.38 -9.19
C VAL A 8 4.57 -0.09 -10.68
N SER A 9 3.42 -0.05 -11.34
CA SER A 9 3.30 0.33 -12.75
C SER A 9 2.18 1.33 -12.92
N VAL A 10 2.38 2.31 -13.79
CA VAL A 10 1.35 3.28 -14.17
C VAL A 10 1.13 3.14 -15.67
N MET A 11 -0.12 2.92 -16.09
CA MET A 11 -0.49 2.71 -17.50
C MET A 11 0.36 1.63 -18.19
N GLY A 12 0.69 0.56 -17.48
CA GLY A 12 1.53 -0.54 -17.98
C GLY A 12 3.03 -0.26 -18.02
N VAL A 13 3.48 0.95 -17.64
CA VAL A 13 4.89 1.30 -17.57
C VAL A 13 5.40 1.11 -16.13
N PRO A 14 6.44 0.28 -15.89
CA PRO A 14 6.98 0.09 -14.55
C PRO A 14 7.69 1.35 -14.06
N ILE A 15 7.45 1.73 -12.80
CA ILE A 15 8.07 2.91 -12.19
C ILE A 15 9.46 2.56 -11.66
N PRO A 16 10.52 3.32 -12.01
CA PRO A 16 11.87 3.11 -11.50
C PRO A 16 11.95 3.23 -9.98
N ASN A 17 12.75 2.37 -9.33
CA ASN A 17 12.91 2.38 -7.87
C ASN A 17 13.41 3.72 -7.33
N ALA A 18 14.29 4.40 -8.08
CA ALA A 18 14.82 5.71 -7.69
C ALA A 18 13.73 6.78 -7.53
N TRP A 19 12.62 6.63 -8.27
CA TRP A 19 11.48 7.56 -8.20
C TRP A 19 10.54 7.25 -7.04
N LEU A 20 10.60 6.02 -6.51
CA LEU A 20 9.82 5.60 -5.35
C LEU A 20 10.40 6.12 -4.02
N GLY A 21 11.48 6.91 -4.05
CA GLY A 21 11.98 7.62 -2.87
C GLY A 21 12.34 6.72 -1.69
N GLY A 22 12.75 5.48 -1.94
CA GLY A 22 13.10 4.51 -0.88
C GLY A 22 11.93 3.69 -0.34
N LEU A 23 10.70 3.87 -0.82
CA LEU A 23 9.50 3.16 -0.31
C LEU A 23 9.44 1.67 -0.72
N LYS A 24 10.32 1.21 -1.62
CA LYS A 24 10.30 -0.17 -2.12
C LYS A 24 10.82 -1.13 -1.05
N ASN A 25 10.11 -2.24 -0.86
CA ASN A 25 10.42 -3.28 0.15
C ASN A 25 10.38 -2.82 1.61
N VAL A 26 9.85 -1.62 1.89
CA VAL A 26 9.64 -1.08 3.24
C VAL A 26 8.31 -1.57 3.81
N ASP A 27 8.23 -1.78 5.12
CA ASP A 27 6.94 -1.99 5.81
C ASP A 27 6.27 -0.64 6.05
N LEU A 28 5.30 -0.28 5.19
CA LEU A 28 4.66 1.03 5.25
C LEU A 28 3.85 1.24 6.53
N ILE A 29 3.34 0.15 7.13
CA ILE A 29 2.60 0.22 8.39
C ILE A 29 3.56 0.48 9.54
N GLY A 30 4.71 -0.20 9.55
CA GLY A 30 5.73 -0.02 10.58
C GLY A 30 6.36 1.37 10.54
N GLU A 31 6.63 1.91 9.35
CA GLU A 31 7.29 3.22 9.21
C GLU A 31 6.33 4.41 9.33
N PHE A 32 5.08 4.29 8.87
CA PHE A 32 4.16 5.44 8.75
C PHE A 32 2.83 5.27 9.50
N GLY A 33 2.62 4.12 10.16
CA GLY A 33 1.36 3.80 10.85
C GLY A 33 1.07 4.68 12.06
N ASP A 34 2.10 5.13 12.76
CA ASP A 34 1.98 5.95 13.98
C ASP A 34 1.75 7.44 13.67
N GLU A 35 2.01 7.89 12.44
CA GLU A 35 1.86 9.30 12.03
C GLU A 35 0.40 9.73 11.81
N GLN A 36 -0.60 8.93 12.22
CA GLN A 36 -2.05 9.13 12.01
C GLN A 36 -2.51 9.28 10.54
N GLY A 37 -1.60 9.56 9.60
CA GLY A 37 -1.89 9.94 8.22
C GLY A 37 -1.94 8.77 7.25
N PHE A 38 -1.09 7.76 7.41
CA PHE A 38 -1.03 6.65 6.46
C PHE A 38 -2.35 5.88 6.40
N TRP A 39 -2.84 5.40 7.55
CA TRP A 39 -4.09 4.64 7.61
C TRP A 39 -5.31 5.48 7.27
N SER A 40 -5.32 6.75 7.70
CA SER A 40 -6.39 7.69 7.36
C SER A 40 -6.47 7.90 5.85
N GLY A 41 -5.36 8.26 5.20
CA GLY A 41 -5.29 8.47 3.76
C GLY A 41 -5.56 7.20 2.95
N PHE A 42 -5.02 6.06 3.40
CA PHE A 42 -5.28 4.77 2.76
C PHE A 42 -6.77 4.38 2.83
N SER A 43 -7.43 4.59 3.98
CA SER A 43 -8.86 4.30 4.14
C SER A 43 -9.78 5.15 3.26
N GLN A 44 -9.30 6.30 2.76
CA GLN A 44 -10.10 7.15 1.87
C GLN A 44 -10.36 6.46 0.53
N GLY A 45 -9.40 5.72 -0.02
CA GLY A 45 -9.53 5.01 -1.29
C GLY A 45 -9.99 3.55 -1.19
N VAL A 46 -10.24 3.05 0.03
CA VAL A 46 -10.52 1.63 0.28
C VAL A 46 -11.90 1.45 0.90
N GLU A 47 -12.75 0.67 0.24
CA GLU A 47 -14.11 0.34 0.67
C GLU A 47 -14.11 -0.79 1.72
N ASP A 48 -13.26 -1.82 1.54
CA ASP A 48 -13.21 -2.99 2.41
C ASP A 48 -11.80 -3.58 2.47
N ILE A 49 -11.38 -4.07 3.64
CA ILE A 49 -10.11 -4.79 3.85
C ILE A 49 -10.39 -5.96 4.77
N ARG A 50 -10.05 -7.17 4.32
CA ARG A 50 -10.15 -8.38 5.15
C ARG A 50 -9.10 -9.40 4.78
N VAL A 51 -8.84 -10.31 5.72
CA VAL A 51 -7.98 -11.47 5.49
C VAL A 51 -8.88 -12.68 5.31
N GLU A 52 -8.80 -13.31 4.14
CA GLU A 52 -9.53 -14.55 3.81
C GLU A 52 -8.49 -15.56 3.28
N ASP A 53 -8.46 -16.76 3.86
CA ASP A 53 -7.53 -17.84 3.46
C ASP A 53 -6.03 -17.46 3.47
N GLY A 54 -5.64 -16.55 4.36
CA GLY A 54 -4.27 -16.04 4.45
C GLY A 54 -3.92 -15.01 3.38
N GLU A 55 -4.87 -14.62 2.54
CA GLU A 55 -4.74 -13.55 1.55
C GLU A 55 -5.39 -12.26 2.06
N LEU A 56 -4.76 -11.11 1.77
CA LEU A 56 -5.34 -9.80 2.04
C LEU A 56 -6.24 -9.39 0.87
N ARG A 57 -7.55 -9.39 1.10
CA ARG A 57 -8.58 -8.93 0.16
C ARG A 57 -8.83 -7.44 0.40
N ILE A 58 -8.68 -6.64 -0.65
CA ILE A 58 -8.91 -5.19 -0.61
C ILE A 58 -9.94 -4.84 -1.68
N LYS A 59 -11.03 -4.19 -1.29
CA LYS A 59 -12.01 -3.57 -2.19
C LYS A 59 -11.72 -2.07 -2.26
N LEU A 60 -11.41 -1.55 -3.44
CA LEU A 60 -11.17 -0.13 -3.64
C LEU A 60 -12.52 0.59 -3.77
N LYS A 61 -12.60 1.84 -3.28
CA LYS A 61 -13.74 2.71 -3.63
C LYS A 61 -13.62 3.10 -5.11
N GLU A 62 -14.77 3.22 -5.79
CA GLU A 62 -14.83 3.83 -7.14
C GLU A 62 -14.40 5.30 -7.13
#